data_AF-A0A919T010-F1
#
_entry.id   AF-A0A919T010-F1
#
_cell.length_a   1.000
_cell.length_b   1.000
_cell.length_c   1.000
_cell.angle_alpha   90.00
_cell.angle_beta   90.00
_cell.angle_gamma   90.00
#
_symmetry.space_group_name_H-M   'P 1'
#
loop_
_entity.id
_entity.type
_entity.pdbx_description
1 polymer ?
#
loop_
_entity_poly.entity_id
_entity_poly.type
_entity_poly.pdbx_seq_one_letter_code
_entity_poly.pdbx_strand_id
1 'polypeptide(L)'
;MATTDLGLPYPAITDAPNGPVQIGDLAKAVDARLKPLTEQTWTGYTPLWTASGVNPVINSLGKISGRYQQTGKRVHCVGRISMGTNTSWGTGLWYVTLPVQARWDSDVQFQMLSPGAAYCFDNSDTGNRFGAIALIADPNKLMFVTSNGAGNVSQNIPFIWATSDHLDWSITYEAA
;
A
#
# COMPACT_ATOMS: atom_id res chain seq x y z
N MET A 1 -11.87 -1.71 -37.83
CA MET A 1 -11.99 -0.82 -36.66
C MET A 1 -10.62 -0.37 -36.19
N ALA A 2 -10.40 0.93 -36.26
CA ALA A 2 -9.24 1.57 -35.68
C ALA A 2 -9.49 1.85 -34.19
N THR A 3 -8.44 2.20 -33.44
CA THR A 3 -8.52 2.48 -32.01
C THR A 3 -7.90 3.82 -31.69
N THR A 4 -8.46 4.53 -30.70
CA THR A 4 -7.81 5.71 -30.12
C THR A 4 -6.57 5.31 -29.31
N ASP A 5 -5.80 6.29 -28.84
CA ASP A 5 -4.67 6.07 -27.92
C ASP A 5 -5.08 5.40 -26.60
N LEU A 6 -6.37 5.52 -26.25
CA LEU A 6 -6.96 4.85 -25.08
C LEU A 6 -7.51 3.46 -25.41
N GLY A 7 -7.31 2.97 -26.63
CA GLY A 7 -7.81 1.68 -27.10
C GLY A 7 -9.30 1.64 -27.43
N LEU A 8 -9.98 2.79 -27.47
CA LEU A 8 -11.42 2.83 -27.75
C LEU A 8 -11.67 2.64 -29.26
N PRO A 9 -12.56 1.72 -29.66
CA PRO A 9 -12.80 1.43 -31.07
C PRO A 9 -13.55 2.60 -31.73
N TYR A 10 -13.22 2.88 -32.99
CA TYR A 10 -13.99 3.79 -33.82
C TYR A 10 -14.05 3.31 -35.28
N PRO A 11 -15.08 3.74 -36.05
CA PRO A 11 -15.22 3.39 -37.46
C PRO A 11 -14.10 4.01 -38.30
N ALA A 12 -13.38 3.18 -39.05
CA ALA A 12 -12.53 3.65 -40.14
C ALA A 12 -13.38 3.90 -41.39
N ILE A 13 -12.88 4.75 -42.30
CA ILE A 13 -13.56 5.03 -43.58
C ILE A 13 -13.74 3.77 -44.46
N THR A 14 -12.92 2.74 -44.21
CA THR A 14 -12.96 1.45 -44.90
C THR A 14 -13.85 0.40 -44.21
N ASP A 15 -14.37 0.68 -43.01
CA ASP A 15 -15.22 -0.26 -42.28
C ASP A 15 -16.61 -0.32 -42.94
N ALA A 16 -17.25 -1.49 -42.87
CA ALA A 16 -18.62 -1.64 -43.35
C ALA A 16 -19.56 -0.64 -42.65
N PRO A 17 -20.50 0.00 -43.37
CA PRO A 17 -21.37 1.02 -42.80
C PRO A 17 -22.43 0.38 -41.89
N ASN A 18 -22.08 0.19 -40.61
CA ASN A 18 -22.95 -0.36 -39.58
C ASN A 18 -22.81 0.43 -38.27
N GLY A 19 -23.36 1.65 -38.28
CA GLY A 19 -23.33 2.58 -37.14
C GLY A 19 -23.84 1.96 -35.83
N PRO A 20 -24.97 1.22 -35.80
CA PRO A 20 -25.46 0.62 -34.56
C PRO A 20 -24.47 -0.32 -33.86
N VAL A 21 -23.81 -1.21 -34.62
CA VAL A 21 -22.82 -2.13 -34.06
C VAL A 21 -21.60 -1.37 -33.55
N GLN A 22 -21.11 -0.42 -34.33
CA GLN A 22 -19.94 0.39 -33.98
C GLN A 22 -20.16 1.22 -32.70
N ILE A 23 -21.34 1.81 -32.55
CA ILE A 23 -21.73 2.54 -31.33
C ILE A 23 -21.82 1.58 -30.13
N GLY A 24 -22.40 0.40 -30.33
CA GLY A 24 -22.51 -0.62 -29.28
C GLY A 24 -21.14 -1.13 -28.79
N ASP A 25 -20.19 -1.33 -29.70
CA ASP A 25 -18.84 -1.77 -29.36
C ASP A 25 -18.03 -0.68 -28.66
N LEU A 26 -18.18 0.58 -29.07
CA LEU A 26 -17.62 1.72 -28.33
C LEU A 26 -18.19 1.80 -26.91
N ALA A 27 -19.50 1.65 -26.74
CA ALA A 27 -20.13 1.67 -25.42
C ALA A 27 -19.56 0.58 -24.49
N LYS A 28 -19.44 -0.66 -24.98
CA LYS A 28 -18.82 -1.76 -24.22
C LYS A 28 -17.36 -1.47 -23.86
N ALA A 29 -16.59 -0.90 -24.78
CA ALA A 29 -15.20 -0.56 -24.55
C ALA A 29 -15.05 0.55 -23.50
N VAL A 30 -15.94 1.56 -23.53
CA VAL A 30 -16.01 2.61 -22.50
C VAL A 30 -16.36 2.02 -21.14
N ASP A 31 -17.37 1.14 -21.07
CA ASP A 31 -17.74 0.47 -19.82
C ASP A 31 -16.58 -0.36 -19.26
N ALA A 32 -15.94 -1.18 -20.10
CA ALA A 32 -14.77 -1.97 -19.70
C ALA A 32 -13.62 -1.09 -19.20
N ARG A 33 -13.46 0.11 -19.77
CA ARG A 33 -12.41 1.07 -19.36
C ARG A 33 -12.74 1.77 -18.04
N LEU A 34 -14.01 2.08 -17.80
CA LEU A 34 -14.47 2.80 -16.61
C LEU A 34 -14.70 1.87 -15.41
N LYS A 35 -15.06 0.60 -15.64
CA LYS A 35 -15.37 -0.37 -14.59
C LYS A 35 -14.29 -0.48 -13.51
N PRO A 36 -12.97 -0.50 -13.82
CA PRO A 36 -11.94 -0.50 -12.79
C PRO A 36 -11.89 0.79 -11.96
N LEU A 37 -12.40 1.90 -12.46
CA LEU A 37 -12.45 3.19 -11.75
C LEU A 37 -13.69 3.29 -10.84
N THR A 38 -14.81 2.68 -11.24
CA THR A 38 -16.09 2.76 -10.53
C THR A 38 -16.30 1.60 -9.54
N GLU A 39 -15.70 0.43 -9.80
CA GLU A 39 -15.78 -0.77 -8.96
C GLU A 39 -14.44 -1.09 -8.27
N GLN A 40 -13.76 -0.06 -7.75
CA GLN A 40 -12.52 -0.24 -7.00
C GLN A 40 -12.76 -1.09 -5.74
N THR A 41 -12.51 -2.40 -5.81
CA THR A 41 -12.56 -3.28 -4.65
C THR A 41 -11.21 -3.32 -3.94
N TRP A 42 -11.25 -3.46 -2.62
CA TRP A 42 -10.03 -3.67 -1.84
C TRP A 42 -9.47 -5.05 -2.14
N THR A 43 -8.23 -5.10 -2.64
CA THR A 43 -7.49 -6.35 -2.85
C THR A 43 -6.67 -6.66 -1.60
N GLY A 44 -6.87 -7.84 -1.03
CA GLY A 44 -6.10 -8.30 0.12
C GLY A 44 -4.66 -8.65 -0.26
N TYR A 45 -3.71 -8.34 0.61
CA TYR A 45 -2.32 -8.77 0.49
C TYR A 45 -1.72 -9.03 1.87
N THR A 46 -0.67 -9.84 1.93
CA THR A 46 0.06 -10.09 3.19
C THR A 46 1.43 -9.44 3.08
N PRO A 47 1.65 -8.29 3.74
CA PRO A 47 2.97 -7.68 3.82
C PRO A 47 3.99 -8.64 4.45
N LEU A 48 5.20 -8.67 3.91
CA LEU A 48 6.35 -9.27 4.59
C LEU A 48 6.93 -8.24 5.57
N TRP A 49 7.09 -8.65 6.82
CA TRP A 49 7.72 -7.83 7.87
C TRP A 49 9.20 -8.20 7.99
N THR A 50 10.07 -7.21 7.79
CA THR A 50 11.52 -7.36 7.81
C THR A 50 12.16 -6.31 8.71
N ALA A 51 13.43 -6.46 9.03
CA ALA A 51 14.21 -5.44 9.71
C ALA A 51 15.59 -5.24 9.10
N SER A 52 16.26 -4.13 9.45
CA SER A 52 17.62 -3.85 9.00
C SER A 52 18.67 -4.78 9.60
N GLY A 53 18.37 -5.44 10.74
CA GLY A 53 19.22 -6.44 11.38
C GLY A 53 18.64 -7.84 11.21
N VAL A 54 18.10 -8.40 12.30
CA VAL A 54 17.42 -9.71 12.30
C VAL A 54 15.94 -9.51 12.03
N ASN A 55 15.39 -10.28 11.09
CA ASN A 55 13.96 -10.16 10.77
C ASN A 55 13.07 -10.59 11.94
N PRO A 56 12.00 -9.83 12.22
CA PRO A 56 10.96 -10.24 13.15
C PRO A 56 10.24 -11.50 12.64
N VAL A 57 9.67 -12.27 13.56
CA VAL A 57 8.87 -13.45 13.22
C VAL A 57 7.53 -13.35 13.93
N ILE A 58 6.48 -13.24 13.12
CA ILE A 58 5.10 -13.39 13.59
C ILE A 58 4.79 -14.88 13.67
N ASN A 59 4.32 -15.36 14.81
CA ASN A 59 3.90 -16.76 14.97
C ASN A 59 2.37 -16.88 14.92
N SER A 60 1.87 -18.09 15.23
CA SER A 60 0.48 -18.53 15.09
C SER A 60 -0.60 -17.64 15.73
N LEU A 61 -0.29 -16.84 16.75
CA LEU A 61 -1.27 -15.96 17.42
C LEU A 61 -1.14 -14.48 17.03
N GLY A 62 -0.12 -14.13 16.24
CA GLY A 62 -0.01 -12.82 15.63
C GLY A 62 -0.55 -12.84 14.20
N LYS A 63 -0.79 -11.66 13.63
CA LYS A 63 -1.30 -11.55 12.26
C LYS A 63 -0.70 -10.35 11.55
N ILE A 64 -0.29 -10.55 10.31
CA ILE A 64 0.04 -9.46 9.38
C ILE A 64 -1.00 -9.49 8.28
N SER A 65 -1.63 -8.34 8.01
CA SER A 65 -2.61 -8.22 6.95
C SER A 65 -2.61 -6.83 6.35
N GLY A 66 -2.81 -6.75 5.05
CA GLY A 66 -2.99 -5.51 4.34
C GLY A 66 -4.08 -5.62 3.30
N ARG A 67 -4.52 -4.46 2.82
CA ARG A 67 -5.36 -4.34 1.64
C ARG A 67 -5.01 -3.07 0.88
N TYR A 68 -5.23 -3.07 -0.44
CA TYR A 68 -4.97 -1.91 -1.28
C TYR A 68 -6.03 -1.73 -2.35
N GLN A 69 -6.11 -0.50 -2.87
CA GLN A 69 -6.83 -0.12 -4.07
C GLN A 69 -5.85 0.55 -5.02
N GLN A 70 -5.98 0.29 -6.32
CA GLN A 70 -5.16 0.91 -7.35
C GLN A 70 -6.03 1.54 -8.43
N THR A 71 -5.92 2.86 -8.60
CA THR A 71 -6.56 3.63 -9.68
C THR A 71 -5.50 4.20 -10.61
N GLY A 72 -5.33 3.59 -11.79
CA GLY A 72 -4.20 3.93 -12.67
C GLY A 72 -2.86 3.69 -11.96
N LYS A 73 -2.01 4.73 -11.88
CA LYS A 73 -0.75 4.66 -11.12
C LYS A 73 -0.90 4.94 -9.63
N ARG A 74 -2.06 5.45 -9.16
CA ARG A 74 -2.23 5.76 -7.74
C ARG A 74 -2.58 4.48 -6.97
N VAL A 75 -1.79 4.16 -5.97
CA VAL A 75 -2.06 3.06 -5.03
C VAL A 75 -2.34 3.63 -3.66
N HIS A 76 -3.46 3.24 -3.07
CA HIS A 76 -3.78 3.49 -1.66
C HIS A 76 -3.75 2.18 -0.90
N CYS A 77 -3.02 2.13 0.20
CA CYS A 77 -2.74 0.92 0.94
C CYS A 77 -2.94 1.16 2.43
N VAL A 78 -3.59 0.20 3.10
CA VAL A 78 -3.66 0.13 4.55
C VAL A 78 -3.21 -1.25 5.04
N GLY A 79 -2.70 -1.33 6.26
CA GLY A 79 -2.36 -2.62 6.85
C GLY A 79 -2.14 -2.54 8.35
N ARG A 80 -1.99 -3.74 8.92
CA ARG A 80 -1.77 -3.96 10.35
C ARG A 80 -0.80 -5.12 10.58
N ILE A 81 0.09 -4.95 11.55
CA ILE A 81 0.79 -6.03 12.25
C ILE A 81 0.20 -6.10 13.66
N SER A 82 -0.40 -7.24 14.02
CA SER A 82 -0.89 -7.53 15.37
C SER A 82 0.05 -8.51 16.06
N MET A 83 0.64 -8.07 17.17
CA MET A 83 1.63 -8.85 17.91
C MET A 83 0.94 -9.97 18.71
N GLY A 84 1.39 -11.20 18.50
CA GLY A 84 0.90 -12.38 19.22
C GLY A 84 1.88 -12.88 20.28
N THR A 85 1.43 -13.82 21.11
CA THR A 85 2.29 -14.52 22.08
C THR A 85 3.50 -15.14 21.39
N ASN A 86 4.72 -14.98 21.92
CA ASN A 86 5.99 -15.46 21.33
C ASN A 86 6.45 -14.73 20.05
N THR A 87 5.92 -13.54 19.74
CA THR A 87 6.40 -12.77 18.58
C THR A 87 7.87 -12.45 18.80
N SER A 88 8.73 -12.72 17.82
CA SER A 88 10.11 -12.23 17.83
C SER A 88 10.13 -10.86 17.15
N TRP A 89 10.64 -9.85 17.85
CA TRP A 89 10.67 -8.47 17.37
C TRP A 89 11.87 -8.16 16.46
N GLY A 90 12.72 -9.15 16.18
CA GLY A 90 13.91 -8.98 15.35
C GLY A 90 14.88 -7.99 15.98
N THR A 91 15.72 -7.33 15.17
CA THR A 91 16.56 -6.20 15.60
C THR A 91 16.66 -5.14 14.51
N GLY A 92 16.79 -3.87 14.91
CA GLY A 92 16.92 -2.74 13.99
C GLY A 92 15.58 -2.20 13.48
N LEU A 93 15.64 -1.35 12.45
CA LEU A 93 14.48 -0.64 11.90
C LEU A 93 13.54 -1.61 11.20
N TRP A 94 12.25 -1.46 11.42
CA TRP A 94 11.25 -2.31 10.78
C TRP A 94 10.82 -1.78 9.42
N TYR A 95 10.58 -2.73 8.51
CA TYR A 95 10.03 -2.48 7.18
C TYR A 95 8.90 -3.45 6.86
N VAL A 96 7.94 -2.99 6.07
CA VAL A 96 6.90 -3.86 5.48
C VAL A 96 6.86 -3.71 3.97
N THR A 97 6.61 -4.80 3.24
CA THR A 97 6.55 -4.74 1.77
C THR A 97 5.30 -4.01 1.29
N LEU A 98 5.45 -3.31 0.16
CA LEU A 98 4.36 -2.72 -0.59
C LEU A 98 3.62 -3.79 -1.42
N PRO A 99 2.31 -3.62 -1.66
CA PRO A 99 1.54 -4.52 -2.54
C PRO A 99 1.90 -4.36 -4.02
N VAL A 100 2.35 -3.17 -4.42
CA VAL A 100 2.78 -2.82 -5.78
C VAL A 100 4.07 -2.03 -5.63
N GLN A 101 5.04 -2.27 -6.50
CA GLN A 101 6.29 -1.51 -6.48
C GLN A 101 5.99 -0.02 -6.68
N ALA A 102 6.46 0.82 -5.77
CA ALA A 102 6.37 2.26 -5.88
C ALA A 102 7.32 2.78 -6.96
N ARG A 103 6.89 3.85 -7.62
CA ARG A 103 7.78 4.71 -8.39
C ARG A 103 8.85 5.24 -7.45
N TRP A 104 10.08 5.21 -7.92
CA TRP A 104 11.24 5.64 -7.14
C TRP A 104 12.12 6.57 -7.97
N ASP A 105 12.48 7.69 -7.37
CA ASP A 105 13.37 8.70 -7.93
C ASP A 105 14.42 9.08 -6.88
N SER A 106 15.67 8.66 -7.05
CA SER A 106 16.72 8.91 -6.05
C SER A 106 16.96 10.39 -5.75
N ASP A 107 16.50 11.29 -6.62
CA ASP A 107 16.73 12.73 -6.49
C ASP A 107 15.59 13.44 -5.72
N VAL A 108 14.52 12.73 -5.36
CA VAL A 108 13.35 13.29 -4.66
C VAL A 108 13.26 12.75 -3.23
N GLN A 109 13.09 13.64 -2.25
CA GLN A 109 13.03 13.23 -0.84
C GLN A 109 11.70 12.55 -0.46
N PHE A 110 10.60 12.89 -1.14
CA PHE A 110 9.27 12.30 -0.90
C PHE A 110 8.79 11.51 -2.12
N GLN A 111 8.83 10.18 -2.01
CA GLN A 111 8.39 9.23 -3.05
C GLN A 111 6.88 8.94 -3.04
N MET A 112 6.19 9.48 -2.04
CA MET A 112 4.76 9.28 -1.80
C MET A 112 3.97 10.50 -2.24
N LEU A 113 2.72 10.30 -2.64
CA LEU A 113 1.83 11.39 -3.05
C LEU A 113 1.40 12.24 -1.85
N SER A 114 1.39 11.66 -0.65
CA SER A 114 1.19 12.32 0.63
C SER A 114 1.88 11.51 1.71
N PRO A 115 2.46 12.14 2.76
CA PRO A 115 2.92 11.43 3.95
C PRO A 115 1.86 10.45 4.44
N GLY A 116 2.24 9.19 4.65
CA GLY A 116 1.35 8.18 5.20
C GLY A 116 1.17 8.36 6.70
N ALA A 117 0.07 7.87 7.24
CA ALA A 117 -0.18 7.82 8.67
C ALA A 117 0.14 6.41 9.20
N ALA A 118 0.68 6.35 10.40
CA ALA A 118 0.88 5.13 11.16
C ALA A 118 0.47 5.34 12.63
N TYR A 119 0.04 4.25 13.25
CA TYR A 119 -0.42 4.21 14.63
C TYR A 119 0.21 3.02 15.34
N CYS A 120 1.00 3.31 16.37
CA CYS A 120 1.57 2.29 17.25
C CYS A 120 0.70 2.21 18.51
N PHE A 121 0.01 1.09 18.69
CA PHE A 121 -0.83 0.82 19.84
C PHE A 121 -0.11 -0.07 20.84
N ASP A 122 -0.16 0.35 22.10
CA ASP A 122 0.36 -0.35 23.27
C ASP A 122 -0.82 -0.75 24.17
N ASN A 123 -1.03 -2.04 24.35
CA ASN A 123 -2.14 -2.56 25.15
C ASN A 123 -1.96 -2.35 26.67
N SER A 124 -0.78 -1.92 27.11
CA SER A 124 -0.48 -1.64 28.53
C SER A 124 -0.84 -0.21 28.99
N ASP A 125 -1.59 0.53 28.16
CA ASP A 125 -2.22 1.82 28.48
C ASP A 125 -1.25 2.98 28.80
N THR A 126 0.04 2.85 28.44
CA THR A 126 1.08 3.86 28.77
C THR A 126 1.72 4.55 27.56
N GLY A 127 1.40 4.16 26.32
CA GLY A 127 2.34 4.43 25.22
C GLY A 127 1.80 4.70 23.82
N ASN A 128 0.49 4.74 23.56
CA ASN A 128 -0.04 4.90 22.20
C ASN A 128 0.64 6.08 21.46
N ARG A 129 1.20 5.83 20.28
CA ARG A 129 1.78 6.87 19.43
C ARG A 129 0.89 7.11 18.23
N PHE A 130 0.07 8.15 18.36
CA PHE A 130 -0.64 8.76 17.25
C PHE A 130 0.33 9.63 16.43
N GLY A 131 0.17 9.61 15.11
CA GLY A 131 0.95 10.46 14.21
C GLY A 131 2.36 9.95 13.90
N ALA A 132 2.61 8.64 14.02
CA ALA A 132 3.75 8.05 13.32
C ALA A 132 3.52 8.22 11.80
N ILE A 133 4.60 8.33 11.03
CA ILE A 133 4.55 8.58 9.59
C ILE A 133 4.98 7.31 8.87
N ALA A 134 4.16 6.82 7.95
CA ALA A 134 4.56 5.78 7.02
C ALA A 134 5.26 6.41 5.81
N LEU A 135 6.47 5.97 5.50
CA LEU A 135 7.29 6.46 4.40
C LEU A 135 7.71 5.32 3.48
N ILE A 136 7.86 5.59 2.19
CA ILE A 136 8.52 4.67 1.27
C ILE A 136 10.02 4.72 1.55
N ALA A 137 10.56 3.60 2.00
CA ALA A 137 11.98 3.44 2.32
C ALA A 137 12.81 3.06 1.09
N ASP A 138 12.23 2.22 0.24
CA ASP A 138 12.73 1.79 -1.05
C ASP A 138 11.53 1.46 -1.95
N PRO A 139 11.70 1.22 -3.26
CA PRO A 139 10.59 0.97 -4.18
C PRO A 139 9.64 -0.15 -3.75
N ASN A 140 10.04 -1.05 -2.86
CA ASN A 140 9.29 -2.23 -2.44
C ASN A 140 8.89 -2.19 -0.97
N LYS A 141 9.33 -1.21 -0.18
CA LYS A 141 9.17 -1.24 1.28
C LYS A 141 8.73 0.09 1.88
N LEU A 142 7.91 -0.01 2.91
CA LEU A 142 7.62 1.05 3.84
C LEU A 142 8.53 0.99 5.06
N MET A 143 8.89 2.14 5.60
CA MET A 143 9.37 2.32 6.97
C MET A 143 8.39 3.19 7.76
N PHE A 144 8.57 3.24 9.08
CA PHE A 144 7.73 4.05 9.97
C PHE A 144 8.58 4.93 10.86
N VAL A 145 8.19 6.19 10.99
CA VAL A 145 8.91 7.22 11.76
C VAL A 145 8.01 7.72 12.88
N THR A 146 8.53 7.79 14.11
CA THR A 146 7.75 8.31 15.25
C THR A 146 7.94 9.83 15.36
N SER A 147 6.89 10.56 15.74
CA SER A 147 6.82 12.03 15.65
C SER A 147 7.64 12.80 16.70
N ASN A 148 8.32 12.14 17.64
CA ASN A 148 9.06 12.84 18.69
C ASN A 148 10.27 12.04 19.22
N GLY A 149 11.46 12.33 18.69
CA GLY A 149 12.77 12.09 19.32
C GLY A 149 13.25 10.63 19.47
N ALA A 150 12.36 9.64 19.42
CA ALA A 150 12.71 8.24 19.69
C ALA A 150 13.34 7.52 18.47
N GLY A 151 13.30 8.11 17.28
CA GLY A 151 13.79 7.49 16.04
C GLY A 151 12.70 6.72 15.27
N ASN A 152 13.14 5.90 14.32
CA ASN A 152 12.25 5.09 13.48
C ASN A 152 11.74 3.86 14.25
N VAL A 153 10.54 3.39 13.91
CA VAL A 153 9.90 2.25 14.58
C VAL A 153 10.78 1.01 14.47
N SER A 154 10.96 0.33 15.59
CA SER A 154 11.83 -0.84 15.75
C SER A 154 11.39 -1.67 16.97
N GLN A 155 12.16 -2.70 17.31
CA GLN A 155 11.88 -3.61 18.43
C GLN A 155 11.62 -2.95 19.81
N ASN A 156 12.11 -1.73 20.02
CA ASN A 156 11.99 -1.00 21.29
C ASN A 156 11.57 0.47 21.10
N ILE A 157 11.19 0.85 19.88
CA ILE A 157 10.73 2.20 19.53
C ILE A 157 9.36 2.05 18.85
N PRO A 158 8.33 2.79 19.28
CA PRO A 158 8.38 3.86 20.30
C PRO A 158 8.34 3.38 21.76
N PHE A 159 8.08 2.11 21.99
CA PHE A 159 8.05 1.46 23.30
C PHE A 159 8.48 -0.01 23.12
N ILE A 160 8.58 -0.73 24.24
CA ILE A 160 8.83 -2.17 24.22
C ILE A 160 7.53 -2.87 23.81
N TRP A 161 7.53 -3.49 22.64
CA TRP A 161 6.37 -4.19 22.12
C TRP A 161 6.10 -5.48 22.90
N ALA A 162 4.81 -5.81 23.07
CA ALA A 162 4.31 -6.95 23.79
C ALA A 162 3.16 -7.64 23.03
N THR A 163 2.63 -8.73 23.61
CA THR A 163 1.42 -9.39 23.11
C THR A 163 0.24 -8.42 23.12
N SER A 164 -0.60 -8.46 22.09
CA SER A 164 -1.79 -7.61 21.89
C SER A 164 -1.49 -6.17 21.45
N ASP A 165 -0.23 -5.78 21.31
CA ASP A 165 0.15 -4.53 20.64
C ASP A 165 -0.09 -4.62 19.14
N HIS A 166 -0.17 -3.47 18.47
CA HIS A 166 -0.25 -3.45 17.02
C HIS A 166 0.30 -2.20 16.36
N LEU A 167 0.76 -2.36 15.13
CA LEU A 167 1.17 -1.29 14.24
C LEU A 167 0.21 -1.23 13.05
N ASP A 168 -0.51 -0.12 12.92
CA ASP A 168 -1.35 0.20 11.77
C ASP A 168 -0.68 1.22 10.85
N TRP A 169 -1.01 1.16 9.57
CA TRP A 169 -0.61 2.19 8.62
C TRP A 169 -1.62 2.42 7.49
N SER A 170 -1.49 3.59 6.89
CA SER A 170 -2.20 4.03 5.69
C SER A 170 -1.29 4.93 4.85
N ILE A 171 -1.16 4.68 3.55
CA ILE A 171 -0.34 5.49 2.65
C ILE A 171 -0.90 5.50 1.23
N THR A 172 -0.67 6.61 0.53
CA THR A 172 -0.98 6.75 -0.90
C THR A 172 0.29 7.10 -1.68
N TYR A 173 0.57 6.35 -2.75
CA TYR A 173 1.78 6.51 -3.55
C TYR A 173 1.53 6.26 -5.04
N GLU A 174 2.52 6.57 -5.87
CA GLU A 174 2.53 6.28 -7.30
C GLU A 174 3.24 4.93 -7.53
N ALA A 175 2.63 4.02 -8.28
CA ALA A 175 3.27 2.79 -8.77
C ALA A 175 4.27 3.10 -9.90
N ALA A 176 5.29 2.26 -10.05
CA ALA A 176 6.28 2.36 -11.13
C ALA A 176 5.62 2.41 -12.53
#